data_AF-A0A1Q7ZTQ2-F1
#
_entry.id   AF-A0A1Q7ZTQ2-F1
#
_cell.length_a   1.000
_cell.length_b   1.000
_cell.length_c   1.000
_cell.angle_alpha   90.00
_cell.angle_beta   90.00
_cell.angle_gamma   90.00
#
_symmetry.space_group_name_H-M   'P 1'
#
loop_
_entity.id
_entity.type
_entity.pdbx_description
1 polymer ?
#
loop_
_entity_poly.entity_id
_entity_poly.type
_entity_poly.pdbx_seq_one_letter_code
_entity_poly.pdbx_strand_id
1 'polypeptide(L)'
;MKKITFIAVIFSVLTARSQNTLPDFSVTTKGNGKIIISWNNAYPVVSQISIQRSFDSLRNYKTILTVPDPHIPQNGFVDAKAPTAFQFYRLFIALDSGKYIFSKPKKARWDTARVVIIQPLNKKPDSSRIIIEPVKTDSPIVTKEVPVEPERILYVKKGDSLVMQFGETSLKSFRDSVLYKTKDTLVFRSADTLLIKPFVPKVVYKPSLYVFTSRDGNVTISLPAVNEKKYLVKFFEEDSTPLFELNEVKESPLTLDKTNFVHGGWFRFELYENGQLKEKHK
;
A
#
# COMPACT_ATOMS: atom_id res chain seq x y z
N MET A 1 -58.93 26.94 -25.10
CA MET A 1 -58.12 25.77 -24.70
C MET A 1 -56.68 26.01 -25.13
N LYS A 2 -55.76 26.34 -24.20
CA LYS A 2 -54.37 26.67 -24.52
C LYS A 2 -53.52 25.39 -24.40
N LYS A 3 -52.91 24.95 -25.50
CA LYS A 3 -51.97 23.82 -25.51
C LYS A 3 -50.61 24.30 -25.03
N ILE A 4 -50.11 23.76 -23.92
CA ILE A 4 -48.78 24.04 -23.39
C ILE A 4 -47.84 23.00 -23.98
N THR A 5 -46.95 23.44 -24.87
CA THR A 5 -45.92 22.58 -25.48
C THR A 5 -44.74 22.47 -24.51
N PHE A 6 -44.53 21.29 -23.95
CA PHE A 6 -43.40 21.00 -23.05
C PHE A 6 -42.16 20.68 -23.87
N ILE A 7 -41.19 21.62 -23.92
CA ILE A 7 -39.89 21.38 -24.56
C ILE A 7 -39.03 20.58 -23.59
N ALA A 8 -38.84 19.29 -23.88
CA ALA A 8 -37.91 18.44 -23.17
C ALA A 8 -36.46 18.78 -23.57
N VAL A 9 -35.72 19.46 -22.69
CA VAL A 9 -34.29 19.71 -22.84
C VAL A 9 -33.54 18.41 -22.49
N ILE A 10 -33.05 17.71 -23.51
CA ILE A 10 -32.19 16.54 -23.36
C ILE A 10 -30.79 17.02 -22.96
N PHE A 11 -30.46 16.91 -21.67
CA PHE A 11 -29.10 17.09 -21.17
C PHE A 11 -28.24 15.90 -21.60
N SER A 12 -27.48 16.07 -22.68
CA SER A 12 -26.45 15.13 -23.09
C SER A 12 -25.24 15.30 -22.17
N VAL A 13 -25.02 14.32 -21.29
CA VAL A 13 -23.86 14.29 -20.38
C VAL A 13 -22.60 13.94 -21.19
N LEU A 14 -21.92 14.98 -21.67
CA LEU A 14 -20.57 14.86 -22.24
C LEU A 14 -19.60 14.54 -21.10
N THR A 15 -19.09 13.32 -21.06
CA THR A 15 -18.02 12.95 -20.11
C THR A 15 -16.71 13.59 -20.56
N ALA A 16 -16.36 14.73 -19.95
CA ALA A 16 -15.05 15.33 -20.12
C ALA A 16 -13.97 14.36 -19.61
N ARG A 17 -13.07 13.91 -20.49
CA ARG A 17 -11.90 13.15 -20.08
C ARG A 17 -10.84 14.13 -19.58
N SER A 18 -10.79 14.29 -18.27
CA SER A 18 -9.70 15.02 -17.62
C SER A 18 -8.37 14.36 -17.99
N GLN A 19 -7.38 15.17 -18.34
CA GLN A 19 -6.00 14.70 -18.47
C GLN A 19 -5.49 14.33 -17.07
N ASN A 20 -4.79 13.21 -16.95
CA ASN A 20 -4.28 12.75 -15.65
C ASN A 20 -3.05 13.59 -15.29
N THR A 21 -3.13 14.32 -14.18
CA THR A 21 -2.03 15.10 -13.59
C THR A 21 -1.59 14.48 -12.26
N LEU A 22 -0.44 14.89 -11.74
CA LEU A 22 0.00 14.50 -10.40
C LEU A 22 -1.11 14.76 -9.35
N PRO A 23 -1.28 13.87 -8.37
CA PRO A 23 -0.41 12.74 -8.03
C PRO A 23 -0.64 11.48 -8.89
N ASP A 24 -1.50 11.53 -9.91
CA ASP A 24 -1.67 10.41 -10.84
C ASP A 24 -0.53 10.37 -11.88
N PHE A 25 -0.19 9.16 -12.33
CA PHE A 25 0.91 8.93 -13.26
C PHE A 25 0.69 7.65 -14.08
N SER A 26 1.44 7.46 -15.15
CA SER A 26 1.31 6.32 -16.07
C SER A 26 2.51 5.39 -15.95
N VAL A 27 2.27 4.09 -16.01
CA VAL A 27 3.31 3.05 -16.03
C VAL A 27 3.02 2.11 -17.19
N THR A 28 3.90 2.09 -18.18
CA THR A 28 3.75 1.31 -19.40
C THR A 28 4.97 0.45 -19.67
N THR A 29 4.82 -0.61 -20.44
CA THR A 29 5.91 -1.47 -20.92
C THR A 29 5.69 -1.87 -22.36
N LYS A 30 6.80 -2.02 -23.10
CA LYS A 30 6.83 -2.49 -24.49
C LYS A 30 7.37 -3.92 -24.60
N GLY A 31 7.46 -4.65 -23.48
CA GLY A 31 7.90 -6.06 -23.44
C GLY A 31 9.41 -6.29 -23.49
N ASN A 32 10.22 -5.27 -23.79
CA ASN A 32 11.69 -5.35 -23.79
C ASN A 32 12.33 -5.23 -22.39
N GLY A 33 11.58 -5.54 -21.33
CA GLY A 33 12.03 -5.41 -19.94
C GLY A 33 12.15 -3.97 -19.43
N LYS A 34 11.90 -2.95 -20.26
CA LYS A 34 11.93 -1.54 -19.85
C LYS A 34 10.55 -1.07 -19.42
N ILE A 35 10.48 -0.49 -18.22
CA ILE A 35 9.25 0.10 -17.70
C ILE A 35 9.33 1.62 -17.85
N ILE A 36 8.32 2.22 -18.48
CA ILE A 36 8.24 3.66 -18.71
C ILE A 36 7.24 4.23 -17.71
N ILE A 37 7.74 5.06 -16.80
CA ILE A 37 6.96 5.83 -15.84
C ILE A 37 6.85 7.26 -16.39
N SER A 38 5.65 7.83 -16.48
CA SER A 38 5.45 9.21 -16.97
C SER A 38 4.36 9.93 -16.18
N TRP A 39 4.48 11.25 -16.05
CA TRP A 39 3.50 12.08 -15.34
C TRP A 39 3.44 13.48 -15.93
N ASN A 40 2.34 14.18 -15.60
CA ASN A 40 2.16 15.60 -15.88
C ASN A 40 2.06 16.35 -14.54
N ASN A 41 3.03 17.21 -14.25
CA ASN A 41 3.08 18.05 -13.07
C ASN A 41 2.16 19.27 -13.25
N ALA A 42 1.17 19.37 -12.36
CA ALA A 42 0.25 20.52 -12.26
C ALA A 42 0.46 21.33 -10.98
N TYR A 43 1.44 20.96 -10.13
CA TYR A 43 1.76 21.70 -8.92
C TYR A 43 2.62 22.92 -9.26
N PRO A 44 2.24 24.13 -8.81
CA PRO A 44 3.01 25.34 -9.08
C PRO A 44 4.33 25.39 -8.31
N VAL A 45 4.40 24.72 -7.16
CA VAL A 45 5.57 24.68 -6.27
C VAL A 45 5.83 23.25 -5.81
N VAL A 46 6.91 22.65 -6.31
CA VAL A 46 7.31 21.28 -5.99
C VAL A 46 8.81 21.24 -5.74
N SER A 47 9.20 20.77 -4.55
CA SER A 47 10.60 20.73 -4.15
C SER A 47 11.27 19.45 -4.60
N GLN A 48 10.52 18.34 -4.63
CA GLN A 48 11.09 17.04 -4.96
C GLN A 48 10.04 16.08 -5.53
N ILE A 49 10.41 15.36 -6.59
CA ILE A 49 9.68 14.18 -7.05
C ILE A 49 10.64 13.00 -7.04
N SER A 50 10.28 11.93 -6.34
CA SER A 50 11.06 10.71 -6.26
C SER A 50 10.24 9.52 -6.72
N ILE A 51 10.78 8.73 -7.63
CA ILE A 51 10.18 7.48 -8.08
C ILE A 51 10.61 6.36 -7.14
N GLN A 52 9.63 5.63 -6.62
CA GLN A 52 9.85 4.49 -5.74
C GLN A 52 9.31 3.21 -6.35
N ARG A 53 10.01 2.10 -6.10
CA ARG A 53 9.72 0.77 -6.62
C ARG A 53 9.62 -0.27 -5.50
N SER A 54 8.70 -1.21 -5.62
CA SER A 54 8.55 -2.35 -4.71
C SER A 54 8.01 -3.59 -5.42
N PHE A 55 8.30 -4.76 -4.87
CA PHE A 55 7.63 -6.02 -5.23
C PHE A 55 6.23 -6.15 -4.62
N ASP A 56 5.89 -5.31 -3.64
CA ASP A 56 4.61 -5.28 -2.95
C ASP A 56 3.89 -3.95 -3.22
N SER A 57 2.58 -4.01 -3.43
CA SER A 57 1.71 -2.84 -3.58
C SER A 57 1.71 -1.89 -2.38
N LEU A 58 1.93 -2.36 -1.15
CA LEU A 58 1.68 -1.57 0.06
C LEU A 58 2.97 -1.19 0.81
N ARG A 59 4.00 -2.02 0.77
CA ARG A 59 5.19 -1.90 1.63
C ARG A 59 6.48 -2.00 0.84
N ASN A 60 7.61 -1.71 1.50
CA ASN A 60 8.98 -1.95 1.00
C ASN A 60 9.36 -1.18 -0.27
N TYR A 61 8.79 0.01 -0.45
CA TYR A 61 9.17 0.93 -1.54
C TYR A 61 10.58 1.47 -1.33
N LYS A 62 11.45 1.27 -2.32
CA LYS A 62 12.79 1.85 -2.39
C LYS A 62 12.82 2.94 -3.46
N THR A 63 13.43 4.07 -3.15
CA THR A 63 13.65 5.14 -4.12
C THR A 63 14.66 4.68 -5.17
N ILE A 64 14.28 4.74 -6.44
CA ILE A 64 15.14 4.35 -7.57
C ILE A 64 15.68 5.56 -8.34
N LEU A 65 14.96 6.69 -8.29
CA LEU A 65 15.39 7.95 -8.88
C LEU A 65 14.74 9.11 -8.12
N THR A 66 15.52 10.16 -7.90
CA THR A 66 15.01 11.50 -7.57
C THR A 66 15.15 12.36 -8.81
N VAL A 67 14.06 13.00 -9.23
CA VAL A 67 14.02 13.83 -10.44
C VAL A 67 14.91 15.05 -10.23
N PRO A 68 15.88 15.33 -11.13
CA PRO A 68 16.79 16.46 -10.97
C PRO A 68 16.08 17.83 -11.00
N ASP A 69 15.07 17.96 -11.86
CA ASP A 69 14.23 19.16 -11.94
C ASP A 69 12.74 18.77 -11.87
N PRO A 70 12.08 18.98 -10.72
CA PRO A 70 10.69 18.61 -10.53
C PRO A 70 9.71 19.61 -11.17
N HIS A 71 10.14 20.79 -11.60
CA HIS A 71 9.26 21.83 -12.17
C HIS A 71 8.83 21.54 -13.61
N ILE A 72 9.47 20.57 -14.28
CA ILE A 72 9.15 20.20 -15.65
C ILE A 72 7.68 19.72 -15.74
N PRO A 73 6.84 20.36 -16.57
CA PRO A 73 5.42 20.01 -16.67
C PRO A 73 5.18 18.56 -17.10
N GLN A 74 5.87 18.05 -18.12
CA GLN A 74 5.73 16.66 -18.55
C GLN A 74 7.08 15.97 -18.49
N ASN A 75 7.15 14.88 -17.73
CA ASN A 75 8.40 14.16 -17.53
C ASN A 75 8.16 12.66 -17.38
N GLY A 76 9.22 11.88 -17.48
CA GLY A 76 9.19 10.44 -17.33
C GLY A 76 10.55 9.82 -17.07
N PHE A 77 10.52 8.59 -16.61
CA PHE A 77 11.69 7.78 -16.31
C PHE A 77 11.54 6.39 -16.91
N VAL A 78 12.63 5.86 -17.47
CA VAL A 78 12.69 4.50 -17.99
C VAL A 78 13.49 3.64 -17.03
N ASP A 79 12.80 2.76 -16.31
CA ASP A 79 13.45 1.75 -15.48
C ASP A 79 13.90 0.56 -16.34
N ALA A 80 15.17 0.60 -16.74
CA ALA A 80 15.83 -0.50 -17.44
C ALA A 80 16.45 -1.54 -16.49
N LYS A 81 16.49 -1.27 -15.18
CA LYS A 81 17.08 -2.14 -14.16
C LYS A 81 15.99 -2.80 -13.30
N ALA A 82 14.77 -2.89 -13.83
CA ALA A 82 13.68 -3.60 -13.18
C ALA A 82 13.99 -5.10 -13.23
N PRO A 83 14.09 -5.79 -12.08
CA PRO A 83 14.41 -7.22 -12.07
C PRO A 83 13.27 -8.08 -12.66
N THR A 84 12.03 -7.58 -12.61
CA THR A 84 10.84 -8.24 -13.17
C THR A 84 9.85 -7.20 -13.70
N ALA A 85 8.94 -7.62 -14.59
CA ALA A 85 7.87 -6.75 -15.09
C ALA A 85 6.75 -6.50 -14.05
N PHE A 86 6.66 -7.32 -13.00
CA PHE A 86 5.59 -7.29 -12.00
C PHE A 86 5.88 -6.37 -10.81
N GLN A 87 6.60 -5.27 -11.02
CA GLN A 87 6.91 -4.30 -9.99
C GLN A 87 5.76 -3.30 -9.80
N PHE A 88 5.63 -2.80 -8.58
CA PHE A 88 4.80 -1.66 -8.25
C PHE A 88 5.65 -0.40 -8.16
N TYR A 89 5.11 0.67 -8.72
CA TYR A 89 5.72 2.00 -8.69
C TYR A 89 4.79 2.95 -7.96
N ARG A 90 5.38 3.95 -7.30
CA ARG A 90 4.68 5.13 -6.78
C ARG A 90 5.61 6.34 -6.81
N LEU A 91 5.03 7.52 -6.82
CA LEU A 91 5.72 8.79 -6.72
C LEU A 91 5.63 9.30 -5.28
N PHE A 92 6.74 9.77 -4.75
CA PHE A 92 6.80 10.64 -3.59
C PHE A 92 6.98 12.08 -4.09
N ILE A 93 6.08 12.97 -3.70
CA ILE A 93 6.05 14.36 -4.15
C ILE A 93 6.12 15.24 -2.91
N ALA A 94 7.19 16.00 -2.76
CA ALA A 94 7.34 17.01 -1.72
C ALA A 94 7.04 18.39 -2.29
N LEU A 95 6.27 19.18 -1.55
CA LEU A 95 5.94 20.57 -1.86
C LEU A 95 6.85 21.49 -1.04
N ASP A 96 7.03 22.73 -1.49
CA ASP A 96 7.91 23.71 -0.82
C ASP A 96 7.45 24.07 0.59
N SER A 97 6.15 23.89 0.88
CA SER A 97 5.58 24.11 2.21
C SER A 97 5.90 23.01 3.23
N GLY A 98 6.79 22.06 2.92
CA GLY A 98 7.10 20.89 3.74
C GLY A 98 6.03 19.79 3.75
N LYS A 99 4.92 19.97 3.01
CA LYS A 99 3.89 18.93 2.83
C LYS A 99 4.36 17.92 1.79
N TYR A 100 4.00 16.65 1.98
CA TYR A 100 4.32 15.60 1.03
C TYR A 100 3.12 14.71 0.71
N ILE A 101 3.15 14.11 -0.48
CA ILE A 101 2.09 13.25 -1.02
C ILE A 101 2.72 11.99 -1.60
N PHE A 102 2.14 10.83 -1.29
CA PHE A 102 2.42 9.59 -1.99
C PHE A 102 1.31 9.31 -3.01
N SER A 103 1.67 9.03 -4.26
CA SER A 103 0.71 8.60 -5.26
C SER A 103 0.14 7.21 -4.92
N LYS A 104 -1.01 6.88 -5.52
CA LYS A 104 -1.50 5.49 -5.51
C LYS A 104 -0.52 4.60 -6.27
N PRO A 105 -0.23 3.38 -5.78
CA PRO A 105 0.71 2.49 -6.44
C PRO A 105 0.14 1.94 -7.76
N LYS A 106 0.98 1.81 -8.79
CA LYS A 106 0.60 1.30 -10.13
C LYS A 106 1.58 0.24 -10.62
N LYS A 107 1.07 -0.74 -11.37
CA LYS A 107 1.85 -1.72 -12.14
C LYS A 107 1.96 -1.30 -13.59
N ALA A 108 3.00 -1.77 -14.26
CA ALA A 108 3.16 -1.60 -15.69
C ALA A 108 2.02 -2.26 -16.47
N ARG A 109 1.48 -1.53 -17.44
CA ARG A 109 0.51 -2.03 -18.42
C ARG A 109 1.18 -2.11 -19.80
N TRP A 110 0.74 -3.05 -20.63
CA TRP A 110 1.22 -3.13 -22.00
C TRP A 110 0.79 -1.88 -22.78
N ASP A 111 1.75 -1.26 -23.46
CA ASP A 111 1.48 -0.13 -24.35
C ASP A 111 0.89 -0.65 -25.67
N THR A 112 -0.44 -0.57 -25.83
CA THR A 112 -1.15 -0.93 -27.07
C THR A 112 -1.26 0.26 -28.04
N ALA A 113 -0.61 1.39 -27.76
CA ALA A 113 -0.64 2.52 -28.67
C ALA A 113 0.12 2.19 -29.97
N ARG A 114 -0.60 2.20 -31.09
CA ARG A 114 -0.03 2.01 -32.43
C ARG A 114 0.86 3.23 -32.73
N VAL A 115 2.16 3.02 -32.87
CA VAL A 115 3.08 4.07 -33.34
C VAL A 115 2.74 4.35 -34.80
N VAL A 116 2.09 5.48 -35.08
CA VAL A 116 2.07 6.03 -36.44
C VAL A 116 3.48 6.54 -36.69
N ILE A 117 4.28 5.77 -37.44
CA ILE A 117 5.56 6.24 -37.94
C ILE A 117 5.22 7.34 -38.95
N ILE A 118 5.30 8.60 -38.53
CA ILE A 118 5.29 9.72 -39.46
C ILE A 118 6.66 9.68 -40.15
N GLN A 119 6.70 9.14 -41.37
CA GLN A 119 7.85 9.32 -42.24
C GLN A 119 8.02 10.83 -42.49
N PRO A 120 9.23 11.40 -42.45
CA PRO A 120 9.43 12.82 -42.67
C PRO A 120 9.02 13.17 -44.12
N LEU A 121 7.98 13.99 -44.26
CA LEU A 121 7.47 14.45 -45.53
C LEU A 121 8.47 15.43 -46.15
N ASN A 122 9.03 15.04 -47.30
CA ASN A 122 9.82 15.92 -48.15
C ASN A 122 8.94 17.05 -48.71
N LYS A 123 9.44 18.29 -48.69
CA LYS A 123 8.79 19.52 -49.18
C LYS A 123 8.35 19.43 -50.65
N LYS A 124 7.10 19.80 -50.96
CA LYS A 124 6.70 21.08 -51.59
C LYS A 124 5.17 21.14 -51.84
N PRO A 125 4.59 22.35 -52.01
CA PRO A 125 3.21 22.65 -51.67
C PRO A 125 2.26 22.43 -52.85
N ASP A 126 1.03 22.02 -52.58
CA ASP A 126 -0.09 22.57 -53.35
C ASP A 126 -1.38 22.59 -52.54
N SER A 127 -2.14 23.65 -52.77
CA SER A 127 -3.31 24.03 -51.98
C SER A 127 -4.56 23.45 -52.63
N SER A 128 -4.89 22.20 -52.34
CA SER A 128 -6.17 21.61 -52.75
C SER A 128 -7.09 21.43 -51.56
N ARG A 129 -8.15 22.23 -51.53
CA ARG A 129 -9.30 22.12 -50.62
C ARG A 129 -9.83 20.68 -50.63
N ILE A 130 -9.84 20.03 -49.47
CA ILE A 130 -10.49 18.72 -49.30
C ILE A 130 -11.99 18.97 -49.13
N ILE A 131 -12.74 18.62 -50.17
CA ILE A 131 -14.18 18.42 -50.12
C ILE A 131 -14.42 17.11 -49.37
N ILE A 132 -15.14 17.15 -48.25
CA ILE A 132 -15.54 15.94 -47.52
C ILE A 132 -16.86 15.47 -48.13
N GLU A 133 -16.80 14.42 -48.95
CA GLU A 133 -17.99 13.64 -49.29
C GLU A 133 -18.37 12.74 -48.09
N PRO A 134 -19.66 12.59 -47.77
CA PRO A 134 -20.09 11.70 -46.69
C PRO A 134 -19.98 10.24 -47.14
N VAL A 135 -19.04 9.51 -46.56
CA VAL A 135 -18.94 8.05 -46.72
C VAL A 135 -20.19 7.41 -46.09
N LYS A 136 -21.00 6.79 -46.94
CA LYS A 136 -22.10 5.90 -46.56
C LYS A 136 -21.52 4.66 -45.88
N THR A 137 -21.91 4.44 -44.62
CA THR A 137 -21.64 3.22 -43.88
C THR A 137 -22.70 2.19 -44.22
N ASP A 138 -22.43 1.36 -45.22
CA ASP A 138 -23.03 0.04 -45.34
C ASP A 138 -21.89 -0.98 -45.20
N SER A 139 -21.74 -1.54 -44.00
CA SER A 139 -20.99 -2.76 -43.78
C SER A 139 -21.71 -3.56 -42.68
N PRO A 140 -21.93 -4.87 -42.90
CA PRO A 140 -22.76 -5.69 -42.03
C PRO A 140 -22.12 -5.85 -40.65
N ILE A 141 -22.97 -5.97 -39.63
CA ILE A 141 -22.58 -6.29 -38.26
C ILE A 141 -21.95 -7.69 -38.27
N VAL A 142 -20.63 -7.75 -38.36
CA VAL A 142 -19.86 -8.97 -38.04
C VAL A 142 -19.61 -8.94 -36.55
N THR A 143 -20.40 -9.71 -35.81
CA THR A 143 -20.12 -10.07 -34.42
C THR A 143 -18.76 -10.76 -34.38
N LYS A 144 -17.72 -10.05 -33.93
CA LYS A 144 -16.43 -10.66 -33.61
C LYS A 144 -16.63 -11.51 -32.36
N GLU A 145 -16.67 -12.82 -32.52
CA GLU A 145 -16.47 -13.76 -31.42
C GLU A 145 -15.10 -13.45 -30.80
N VAL A 146 -15.10 -12.95 -29.57
CA VAL A 146 -13.88 -12.76 -28.79
C VAL A 146 -13.34 -14.16 -28.49
N PRO A 147 -12.07 -14.48 -28.81
CA PRO A 147 -11.47 -15.74 -28.41
C PRO A 147 -11.54 -15.85 -26.89
N VAL A 148 -12.31 -16.81 -26.38
CA VAL A 148 -12.42 -17.09 -24.95
C VAL A 148 -11.08 -17.69 -24.53
N GLU A 149 -10.20 -16.87 -23.94
CA GLU A 149 -8.95 -17.35 -23.32
C GLU A 149 -9.35 -18.38 -22.25
N PRO A 150 -8.72 -19.58 -22.21
CA PRO A 150 -9.11 -20.61 -21.27
C PRO A 150 -9.00 -20.08 -19.83
N GLU A 151 -10.06 -20.27 -19.05
CA GLU A 151 -10.08 -19.83 -17.65
C GLU A 151 -8.93 -20.47 -16.87
N ARG A 152 -8.08 -19.61 -16.28
CA ARG A 152 -6.95 -20.07 -15.50
C ARG A 152 -7.44 -20.69 -14.19
N ILE A 153 -7.07 -21.94 -13.97
CA ILE A 153 -7.35 -22.66 -12.72
C ILE A 153 -6.27 -22.31 -11.71
N LEU A 154 -6.70 -21.90 -10.53
CA LEU A 154 -5.85 -21.65 -9.39
C LEU A 154 -5.97 -22.80 -8.40
N TYR A 155 -4.82 -23.28 -7.90
CA TYR A 155 -4.71 -24.33 -6.89
C TYR A 155 -4.39 -23.72 -5.54
N VAL A 156 -5.18 -24.02 -4.52
CA VAL A 156 -4.95 -23.56 -3.15
C VAL A 156 -4.37 -24.70 -2.32
N LYS A 157 -3.20 -24.47 -1.71
CA LYS A 157 -2.54 -25.43 -0.83
C LYS A 157 -2.37 -24.87 0.59
N LYS A 158 -2.34 -25.78 1.56
CA LYS A 158 -1.95 -25.51 2.95
C LYS A 158 -0.81 -26.47 3.30
N GLY A 159 0.40 -25.94 3.40
CA GLY A 159 1.61 -26.78 3.38
C GLY A 159 1.75 -27.47 2.02
N ASP A 160 1.80 -28.80 2.01
CA ASP A 160 1.88 -29.61 0.79
C ASP A 160 0.53 -30.20 0.35
N SER A 161 -0.51 -30.09 1.17
CA SER A 161 -1.85 -30.58 0.87
C SER A 161 -2.61 -29.62 -0.04
N LEU A 162 -3.21 -30.15 -1.12
CA LEU A 162 -4.17 -29.44 -1.94
C LEU A 162 -5.50 -29.30 -1.17
N VAL A 163 -5.94 -28.06 -0.96
CA VAL A 163 -7.18 -27.73 -0.26
C VAL A 163 -8.34 -27.66 -1.25
N MET A 164 -8.15 -26.95 -2.36
CA MET A 164 -9.16 -26.79 -3.41
C MET A 164 -8.56 -26.22 -4.69
N GLN A 165 -9.35 -26.21 -5.76
CA GLN A 165 -9.04 -25.51 -7.01
C GLN A 165 -10.26 -24.71 -7.49
N PHE A 166 -10.04 -23.55 -8.10
CA PHE A 166 -11.11 -22.70 -8.64
C PHE A 166 -10.61 -21.82 -9.79
N GLY A 167 -11.51 -21.29 -10.61
CA GLY A 167 -11.17 -20.35 -11.69
C GLY A 167 -10.82 -18.95 -11.17
N GLU A 168 -9.97 -18.21 -11.88
CA GLU A 168 -9.48 -16.87 -11.50
C GLU A 168 -10.59 -15.88 -11.09
N THR A 169 -11.78 -15.99 -11.68
CA THR A 169 -12.96 -15.17 -11.36
C THR A 169 -13.37 -15.26 -9.88
N SER A 170 -13.17 -16.42 -9.24
CA SER A 170 -13.52 -16.68 -7.85
C SER A 170 -12.42 -16.30 -6.84
N LEU A 171 -11.26 -15.83 -7.32
CA LEU A 171 -10.15 -15.45 -6.44
C LEU A 171 -10.52 -14.36 -5.45
N LYS A 172 -11.32 -13.38 -5.88
CA LYS A 172 -11.71 -12.24 -5.04
C LYS A 172 -12.59 -12.69 -3.86
N SER A 173 -13.64 -13.46 -4.14
CA SER A 173 -14.55 -13.95 -3.09
C SER A 173 -13.84 -14.91 -2.14
N PHE A 174 -12.95 -15.76 -2.66
CA PHE A 174 -12.12 -16.63 -1.83
C PHE A 174 -11.19 -15.84 -0.90
N ARG A 175 -10.45 -14.85 -1.44
CA ARG A 175 -9.57 -13.99 -0.64
C ARG A 175 -10.32 -13.28 0.48
N ASP A 176 -11.48 -12.73 0.17
CA ASP A 176 -12.31 -12.04 1.16
C ASP A 176 -12.78 -13.03 2.24
N SER A 177 -13.20 -14.25 1.86
CA SER A 177 -13.58 -15.30 2.83
C SER A 177 -12.42 -15.70 3.74
N VAL A 178 -11.19 -15.85 3.21
CA VAL A 178 -10.02 -16.19 4.02
C VAL A 178 -9.71 -15.07 5.02
N LEU A 179 -9.77 -13.81 4.58
CA LEU A 179 -9.52 -12.65 5.45
C LEU A 179 -10.54 -12.56 6.60
N TYR A 180 -11.84 -12.74 6.32
CA TYR A 180 -12.89 -12.56 7.33
C TYR A 180 -13.10 -13.78 8.23
N LYS A 181 -13.00 -15.01 7.69
CA LYS A 181 -13.29 -16.23 8.46
C LYS A 181 -12.10 -16.74 9.24
N THR A 182 -10.91 -16.79 8.62
CA THR A 182 -9.73 -17.40 9.25
C THR A 182 -8.62 -16.38 9.56
N LYS A 183 -8.66 -15.19 8.96
CA LYS A 183 -7.61 -14.15 9.03
C LYS A 183 -6.25 -14.63 8.50
N ASP A 184 -6.23 -15.77 7.81
CA ASP A 184 -5.02 -16.33 7.23
C ASP A 184 -4.52 -15.45 6.08
N THR A 185 -3.24 -15.60 5.75
CA THR A 185 -2.64 -14.88 4.63
C THR A 185 -2.55 -15.78 3.41
N LEU A 186 -3.03 -15.29 2.26
CA LEU A 186 -2.83 -15.96 0.96
C LEU A 186 -1.57 -15.43 0.29
N VAL A 187 -0.70 -16.34 -0.16
CA VAL A 187 0.56 -16.02 -0.85
C VAL A 187 0.66 -16.86 -2.11
N PHE A 188 1.01 -16.26 -3.24
CA PHE A 188 1.33 -17.03 -4.45
C PHE A 188 2.67 -17.76 -4.29
N ARG A 189 2.66 -19.10 -4.44
CA ARG A 189 3.87 -19.91 -4.63
C ARG A 189 4.34 -19.84 -6.09
N SER A 190 3.38 -19.91 -7.01
CA SER A 190 3.55 -19.90 -8.46
C SER A 190 2.41 -19.10 -9.11
N ALA A 191 2.43 -18.92 -10.43
CA ALA A 191 1.39 -18.17 -11.15
C ALA A 191 -0.02 -18.76 -10.97
N ASP A 192 -0.12 -20.06 -10.75
CA ASP A 192 -1.35 -20.85 -10.60
C ASP A 192 -1.59 -21.34 -9.16
N THR A 193 -0.63 -21.18 -8.24
CA THR A 193 -0.67 -21.84 -6.94
C THR A 193 -0.64 -20.84 -5.79
N LEU A 194 -1.67 -20.89 -4.95
CA LEU A 194 -1.84 -20.10 -3.73
C LEU A 194 -1.53 -20.94 -2.49
N LEU A 195 -0.88 -20.34 -1.51
CA LEU A 195 -0.61 -20.91 -0.19
C LEU A 195 -1.38 -20.16 0.88
N ILE A 196 -2.07 -20.91 1.73
CA ILE A 196 -2.65 -20.41 2.97
C ILE A 196 -1.58 -20.48 4.06
N LYS A 197 -1.21 -19.32 4.60
CA LYS A 197 -0.39 -19.22 5.82
C LYS A 197 -1.28 -18.91 7.02
N PRO A 198 -1.25 -19.73 8.08
CA PRO A 198 -2.02 -19.48 9.29
C PRO A 198 -1.80 -18.08 9.85
N PHE A 199 -2.86 -17.46 10.35
CA PHE A 199 -2.75 -16.21 11.09
C PHE A 199 -1.92 -16.40 12.35
N VAL A 200 -0.78 -15.71 12.44
CA VAL A 200 -0.01 -15.60 13.67
C VAL A 200 -0.34 -14.25 14.30
N PRO A 201 -1.06 -14.20 15.43
CA PRO A 201 -1.37 -12.95 16.10
C PRO A 201 -0.08 -12.26 16.51
N LYS A 202 0.10 -11.02 16.05
CA LYS A 202 1.18 -10.18 16.55
C LYS A 202 0.87 -9.82 17.99
N VAL A 203 1.78 -10.14 18.90
CA VAL A 203 1.71 -9.65 20.28
C VAL A 203 1.92 -8.15 20.23
N VAL A 204 0.86 -7.38 20.46
CA VAL A 204 0.94 -5.92 20.52
C VAL A 204 1.30 -5.55 21.94
N TYR A 205 2.40 -4.83 22.12
CA TYR A 205 2.80 -4.26 23.41
C TYR A 205 1.70 -3.33 23.90
N LYS A 206 1.20 -3.59 25.11
CA LYS A 206 0.24 -2.72 25.80
C LYS A 206 0.96 -2.16 27.02
N PRO A 207 1.28 -0.86 27.06
CA PRO A 207 1.94 -0.27 28.22
C PRO A 207 1.06 -0.44 29.45
N SER A 208 1.68 -0.78 30.58
CA SER A 208 0.98 -0.79 31.86
C SER A 208 0.66 0.63 32.30
N LEU A 209 -0.48 0.78 32.99
CA LEU A 209 -0.85 2.04 33.65
C LEU A 209 -0.07 2.26 34.95
N TYR A 210 0.45 1.18 35.55
CA TYR A 210 1.13 1.24 36.85
C TYR A 210 2.65 1.23 36.73
N VAL A 211 3.22 0.48 35.77
CA VAL A 211 4.67 0.37 35.59
C VAL A 211 5.03 0.72 34.16
N PHE A 212 5.60 1.91 33.94
CA PHE A 212 5.89 2.40 32.60
C PHE A 212 7.23 3.13 32.55
N THR A 213 7.79 3.27 31.35
CA THR A 213 9.00 4.05 31.13
C THR A 213 8.65 5.52 30.91
N SER A 214 9.26 6.40 31.70
CA SER A 214 9.10 7.85 31.61
C SER A 214 9.92 8.44 30.44
N ARG A 215 9.79 9.75 30.17
CA ARG A 215 10.46 10.42 29.03
C ARG A 215 11.99 10.45 29.13
N ASP A 216 12.51 10.46 30.35
CA ASP A 216 13.92 10.28 30.71
C ASP A 216 14.37 8.82 30.51
N GLY A 217 13.42 7.90 30.35
CA GLY A 217 13.57 6.47 30.10
C GLY A 217 13.73 5.63 31.38
N ASN A 218 13.69 6.25 32.56
CA ASN A 218 13.66 5.52 33.82
C ASN A 218 12.31 4.81 33.98
N VAL A 219 12.28 3.74 34.77
CA VAL A 219 11.04 2.99 35.03
C VAL A 219 10.31 3.66 36.19
N THR A 220 9.10 4.15 35.94
CA THR A 220 8.25 4.76 36.95
C THR A 220 7.13 3.82 37.33
N ILE A 221 6.97 3.61 38.64
CA ILE A 221 5.94 2.80 39.27
C ILE A 221 4.96 3.74 39.96
N SER A 222 3.76 3.88 39.40
CA SER A 222 2.68 4.71 39.89
C SER A 222 1.55 3.82 40.40
N LEU A 223 1.48 3.63 41.72
CA LEU A 223 0.50 2.78 42.38
C LEU A 223 -0.48 3.62 43.21
N PRO A 224 -1.80 3.33 43.16
CA PRO A 224 -2.78 4.02 43.99
C PRO A 224 -2.78 3.49 45.44
N ALA A 225 -3.04 4.35 46.43
CA ALA A 225 -3.23 3.95 47.83
C ALA A 225 -2.10 3.10 48.45
N VAL A 226 -0.84 3.48 48.19
CA VAL A 226 0.37 2.78 48.70
C VAL A 226 0.45 2.69 50.23
N ASN A 227 -0.23 3.57 50.95
CA ASN A 227 -0.27 3.55 52.42
C ASN A 227 -1.25 2.50 52.99
N GLU A 228 -2.23 2.08 52.20
CA GLU A 228 -3.27 1.13 52.64
C GLU A 228 -3.02 -0.28 52.12
N LYS A 229 -2.34 -0.39 50.96
CA LYS A 229 -2.19 -1.63 50.21
C LYS A 229 -0.72 -2.06 50.15
N LYS A 230 -0.48 -3.36 50.29
CA LYS A 230 0.85 -3.94 50.15
C LYS A 230 1.10 -4.31 48.71
N TYR A 231 1.93 -3.52 48.04
CA TYR A 231 2.36 -3.78 46.67
C TYR A 231 3.69 -4.52 46.62
N LEU A 232 3.77 -5.52 45.74
CA LEU A 232 4.99 -6.25 45.42
C LEU A 232 5.16 -6.24 43.89
N VAL A 233 6.32 -5.81 43.42
CA VAL A 233 6.66 -5.79 42.00
C VAL A 233 7.84 -6.70 41.75
N LYS A 234 7.72 -7.67 40.86
CA LYS A 234 8.79 -8.57 40.45
C LYS A 234 9.18 -8.29 39.02
N PHE A 235 10.47 -8.11 38.76
CA PHE A 235 11.01 -7.93 37.41
C PHE A 235 11.71 -9.21 36.95
N PHE A 236 11.58 -9.47 35.66
CA PHE A 236 12.14 -10.65 35.00
C PHE A 236 12.76 -10.24 33.67
N GLU A 237 13.70 -11.05 33.21
CA GLU A 237 14.20 -11.04 31.84
C GLU A 237 13.12 -11.46 30.83
N GLU A 238 13.42 -11.26 29.54
CA GLU A 238 12.54 -11.69 28.43
C GLU A 238 12.30 -13.22 28.42
N ASP A 239 13.26 -14.01 28.92
CA ASP A 239 13.14 -15.47 29.06
C ASP A 239 12.42 -15.92 30.34
N SER A 240 11.95 -14.97 31.17
CA SER A 240 11.32 -15.17 32.49
C SER A 240 12.28 -15.52 33.62
N THR A 241 13.58 -15.32 33.45
CA THR A 241 14.56 -15.38 34.55
C THR A 241 14.31 -14.24 35.54
N PRO A 242 14.24 -14.49 36.87
CA PRO A 242 14.01 -13.43 37.85
C PRO A 242 15.23 -12.50 37.97
N LEU A 243 14.98 -11.18 37.97
CA LEU A 243 16.00 -10.16 38.13
C LEU A 243 16.08 -9.66 39.58
N PHE A 244 15.04 -8.97 40.03
CA PHE A 244 14.89 -8.47 41.38
C PHE A 244 13.42 -8.22 41.70
N GLU A 245 13.13 -8.04 42.98
CA GLU A 245 11.78 -7.73 43.47
C GLU A 245 11.80 -6.53 44.42
N LEU A 246 10.71 -5.76 44.38
CA LEU A 246 10.46 -4.63 45.26
C LEU A 246 9.37 -5.02 46.24
N ASN A 247 9.80 -5.35 47.46
CA ASN A 247 8.92 -5.69 48.57
C ASN A 247 8.32 -4.42 49.20
N GLU A 248 7.01 -4.43 49.43
CA GLU A 248 6.25 -3.34 50.09
C GLU A 248 6.56 -1.93 49.54
N VAL A 249 6.15 -1.65 48.30
CA VAL A 249 6.31 -0.31 47.70
C VAL A 249 5.46 0.72 48.46
N LYS A 250 6.11 1.59 49.24
CA LYS A 250 5.47 2.62 50.09
C LYS A 250 5.41 4.02 49.47
N GLU A 251 6.08 4.22 48.34
CA GLU A 251 6.15 5.52 47.64
C GLU A 251 5.53 5.42 46.25
N SER A 252 4.79 6.46 45.84
CA SER A 252 4.19 6.57 44.51
C SER A 252 4.10 8.04 44.11
N PRO A 253 4.70 8.45 42.98
CA PRO A 253 5.42 7.62 42.01
C PRO A 253 6.83 7.24 42.50
N LEU A 254 7.17 5.95 42.43
CA LEU A 254 8.55 5.47 42.65
C LEU A 254 9.28 5.42 41.31
N THR A 255 10.47 6.00 41.22
CA THR A 255 11.30 5.97 40.00
C THR A 255 12.52 5.09 40.21
N LEU A 256 12.70 4.13 39.30
CA LEU A 256 13.86 3.25 39.24
C LEU A 256 14.79 3.69 38.12
N ASP A 257 16.07 3.87 38.46
CA ASP A 257 17.12 4.11 37.47
C ASP A 257 17.29 2.90 36.55
N LYS A 258 17.56 3.15 35.26
CA LYS A 258 17.92 2.14 34.26
C LYS A 258 19.13 1.32 34.65
N THR A 259 20.07 1.88 35.41
CA THR A 259 21.28 1.17 35.85
C THR A 259 20.96 -0.07 36.69
N ASN A 260 19.77 -0.13 37.30
CA ASN A 260 19.31 -1.29 38.06
C ASN A 260 19.00 -2.51 37.17
N PHE A 261 18.86 -2.33 35.86
CA PHE A 261 18.43 -3.37 34.92
C PHE A 261 19.58 -4.13 34.24
N VAL A 262 20.82 -4.00 34.72
CA VAL A 262 22.07 -4.70 34.27
C VAL A 262 22.45 -4.48 32.80
N HIS A 263 21.52 -4.64 31.86
CA HIS A 263 21.69 -4.39 30.43
C HIS A 263 20.45 -3.70 29.82
N GLY A 264 20.58 -3.25 28.57
CA GLY A 264 19.42 -2.81 27.79
C GLY A 264 18.64 -4.01 27.28
N GLY A 265 17.31 -3.92 27.25
CA GLY A 265 16.47 -5.02 26.78
C GLY A 265 15.00 -4.83 27.08
N TRP A 266 14.20 -5.84 26.74
CA TRP A 266 12.81 -5.95 27.17
C TRP A 266 12.74 -6.73 28.46
N PHE A 267 12.10 -6.14 29.46
CA PHE A 267 11.89 -6.76 30.76
C PHE A 267 10.40 -7.03 30.98
N ARG A 268 10.11 -8.15 31.63
CA ARG A 268 8.76 -8.48 32.08
C ARG A 268 8.60 -8.08 33.54
N PHE A 269 7.37 -7.88 33.96
CA PHE A 269 7.07 -7.66 35.36
C PHE A 269 5.76 -8.30 35.79
N GLU A 270 5.66 -8.58 37.08
CA GLU A 270 4.45 -9.00 37.76
C GLU A 270 4.18 -8.05 38.93
N LEU A 271 2.99 -7.48 38.96
CA LEU A 271 2.50 -6.59 40.02
C LEU A 271 1.50 -7.35 40.87
N TYR A 272 1.76 -7.41 42.16
CA TYR A 272 0.89 -8.01 43.17
C TYR A 272 0.34 -6.93 44.10
N GLU A 273 -0.95 -7.04 44.45
CA GLU A 273 -1.64 -6.21 45.44
C GLU A 273 -2.16 -7.12 46.56
N ASN A 274 -1.71 -6.91 47.79
CA ASN A 274 -2.09 -7.71 48.96
C ASN A 274 -1.91 -9.23 48.74
N GLY A 275 -0.85 -9.62 48.02
CA GLY A 275 -0.55 -11.01 47.68
C GLY A 275 -1.29 -11.56 46.45
N GLN A 276 -2.20 -10.81 45.84
CA GLN A 276 -2.92 -11.21 44.62
C GLN A 276 -2.29 -10.63 43.37
N LEU A 277 -2.15 -11.43 42.30
CA LEU A 277 -1.63 -10.97 41.02
C LEU A 277 -2.61 -9.97 40.39
N LYS A 278 -2.20 -8.70 40.32
CA LYS A 278 -2.98 -7.60 39.77
C LYS A 278 -2.69 -7.37 38.30
N GLU A 279 -1.42 -7.44 37.90
CA GLU A 279 -1.02 -7.29 36.51
C GLU A 279 0.19 -8.18 36.20
N LYS A 280 0.19 -8.79 35.01
CA LYS A 280 1.34 -9.50 34.46
C LYS A 280 1.61 -9.00 33.05
N HIS A 281 2.78 -8.40 32.87
CA HIS A 281 3.19 -7.84 31.59
C HIS A 281 4.07 -8.85 30.83
N LYS A 282 3.71 -9.15 29.58
CA LYS A 282 4.34 -10.16 28.73
C LYS A 282 5.14 -9.57 27.59
#